data_AF-A0AAE1IPF0-F1
#
_entry.id   AF-A0AAE1IPF0-F1
#
_cell.length_a   1.000
_cell.length_b   1.000
_cell.length_c   1.000
_cell.angle_alpha   90.00
_cell.angle_beta   90.00
_cell.angle_gamma   90.00
#
_symmetry.space_group_name_H-M   'P 1'
#
loop_
_entity.id
_entity.type
_entity.pdbx_description
1 polymer ?
#
loop_
_entity_poly.entity_id
_entity_poly.type
_entity_poly.pdbx_seq_one_letter_code
_entity_poly.pdbx_strand_id
1 'polypeptide(L)'
;MAKMMSEISVPVIDLKKFPEEEEYNKLREVCEKWGCFRLVNHDIPGSLMQEMKEVAIYVLSLPSEIKKCKVDPSKYKRTGHMLYTHQPLFETMGIDLGSPQPLNDLFSQWDLPPQHRHTIEAYGKATRELAVNLAKKIQESVLGLPIAPEEVLDFENWRCEFKLNKFKFSPEAIGDYGLHWHTDGGFLTVLQDDDEIAGLEAWHSPSNCFVPVTPAPGTFFINIGDVGHVWSNGRFENVKHQVKCNVEMPRHSITTFLLAPMDRNVEVGKEFVDSDHPPLFGPFKFESYADTRRATNLIAGEALDFLRSHPAENTSEDPKRFRPTENTSEDPKVQV
;
A
#
# COMPACT_ATOMS: atom_id res chain seq x y z
N MET A 1 29.99 3.81 8.17
CA MET A 1 28.92 2.87 7.77
C MET A 1 28.13 2.41 8.99
N ALA A 2 28.62 1.46 9.82
CA ALA A 2 27.85 0.95 10.98
C ALA A 2 27.44 2.01 12.04
N LYS A 3 28.28 3.01 12.31
CA LYS A 3 27.99 4.12 13.25
C LYS A 3 27.02 5.17 12.69
N MET A 4 26.76 5.16 11.38
CA MET A 4 25.86 6.09 10.69
C MET A 4 24.44 5.52 10.57
N MET A 5 24.31 4.18 10.56
CA MET A 5 23.01 3.50 10.58
C MET A 5 22.34 3.52 11.95
N SER A 6 23.07 3.81 13.04
CA SER A 6 22.51 3.85 14.40
C SER A 6 21.76 5.15 14.75
N GLU A 7 21.78 6.16 13.89
CA GLU A 7 21.08 7.45 14.12
C GLU A 7 19.84 7.65 13.23
N ILE A 8 19.62 6.78 12.25
CA ILE A 8 18.51 6.90 11.30
C ILE A 8 17.34 6.05 11.81
N SER A 9 16.39 6.70 12.48
CA SER A 9 15.16 6.09 12.97
C SER A 9 13.96 6.59 12.18
N VAL A 10 12.99 5.71 11.94
CA VAL A 10 11.69 6.08 11.37
C VAL A 10 11.05 7.20 12.21
N PRO A 11 10.61 8.32 11.60
CA PRO A 11 10.05 9.43 12.36
C PRO A 11 8.71 9.06 13.01
N VAL A 12 8.29 9.83 14.01
CA VAL A 12 7.08 9.57 14.79
C VAL A 12 6.07 10.69 14.57
N ILE A 13 4.80 10.35 14.35
CA ILE A 13 3.66 11.26 14.36
C ILE A 13 2.79 10.96 15.58
N ASP A 14 2.41 12.00 16.31
CA ASP A 14 1.57 11.93 17.51
C ASP A 14 0.14 12.34 17.17
N LEU A 15 -0.79 11.38 17.15
CA LEU A 15 -2.16 11.64 16.73
C LEU A 15 -2.89 12.64 17.65
N LYS A 16 -2.48 12.77 18.92
CA LYS A 16 -3.12 13.69 19.89
C LYS A 16 -2.67 15.13 19.77
N LYS A 17 -1.57 15.40 19.05
CA LYS A 17 -1.10 16.76 18.83
C LYS A 17 -1.88 17.50 17.76
N PHE A 18 -2.66 16.81 16.93
CA PHE A 18 -3.55 17.52 16.02
C PHE A 18 -4.65 18.28 16.82
N PRO A 19 -4.98 19.54 16.45
CA PRO A 19 -4.64 20.21 15.20
C PRO A 19 -3.46 21.20 15.28
N GLU A 20 -2.46 20.98 16.14
CA GLU A 20 -1.23 21.81 16.18
C GLU A 20 -0.59 21.90 14.78
N GLU A 21 -0.26 23.13 14.35
CA GLU A 21 0.31 23.41 13.02
C GLU A 21 1.67 22.71 12.84
N GLU A 22 2.46 22.63 13.91
CA GLU A 22 3.73 21.93 13.92
C GLU A 22 3.60 20.44 13.59
N GLU A 23 2.54 19.77 14.05
CA GLU A 23 2.33 18.36 13.76
C GLU A 23 1.82 18.13 12.32
N TYR A 24 1.05 19.07 11.76
CA TYR A 24 0.71 19.05 10.33
C TYR A 24 1.94 19.27 9.45
N ASN A 25 2.77 20.26 9.78
CA ASN A 25 4.02 20.52 9.05
C ASN A 25 4.95 19.31 9.10
N LYS A 26 5.08 18.71 10.29
CA LYS A 26 5.83 17.47 10.48
C LYS A 26 5.25 16.36 9.61
N LEU A 27 3.94 16.09 9.66
CA LEU A 27 3.27 15.07 8.86
C LEU A 27 3.58 15.22 7.37
N ARG A 28 3.43 16.43 6.83
CA ARG A 28 3.75 16.73 5.42
C ARG A 28 5.22 16.40 5.11
N GLU A 29 6.15 16.88 5.94
CA GLU A 29 7.58 16.62 5.75
C GLU A 29 7.92 15.13 5.77
N VAL A 30 7.30 14.34 6.66
CA VAL A 30 7.56 12.89 6.69
C VAL A 30 7.00 12.19 5.45
N CYS A 31 5.81 12.58 4.99
CA CYS A 31 5.25 12.06 3.74
C CYS A 31 6.15 12.39 2.52
N GLU A 32 6.73 13.58 2.47
CA GLU A 32 7.61 14.04 1.37
C GLU A 32 9.02 13.44 1.41
N LYS A 33 9.60 13.21 2.60
CA LYS A 33 11.01 12.79 2.71
C LYS A 33 11.22 11.31 3.01
N TRP A 34 10.26 10.69 3.68
CA TRP A 34 10.36 9.31 4.14
C TRP A 34 9.30 8.40 3.54
N GLY A 35 8.09 8.92 3.29
CA GLY A 35 6.97 8.11 2.87
C GLY A 35 6.46 7.14 3.93
N CYS A 36 7.02 7.18 5.14
CA CYS A 36 6.60 6.35 6.27
C CYS A 36 6.95 6.97 7.63
N PHE A 37 6.21 6.54 8.65
CA PHE A 37 6.37 6.99 10.03
C PHE A 37 5.74 6.00 11.02
N ARG A 38 6.11 6.10 12.30
CA ARG A 38 5.39 5.47 13.41
C ARG A 38 4.30 6.40 13.89
N LEU A 39 3.09 5.88 14.11
CA LEU A 39 1.99 6.59 14.71
C LEU A 39 1.82 6.18 16.17
N VAL A 40 1.82 7.17 17.06
CA VAL A 40 1.62 6.99 18.50
C VAL A 40 0.35 7.72 18.97
N ASN A 41 -0.06 7.41 20.20
CA ASN A 41 -1.20 8.04 20.87
C ASN A 41 -2.51 7.96 20.07
N HIS A 42 -2.69 6.92 19.26
CA HIS A 42 -3.95 6.62 18.60
C HIS A 42 -5.00 6.10 19.60
N ASP A 43 -6.28 6.15 19.22
CA ASP A 43 -7.40 5.81 20.11
C ASP A 43 -7.78 4.32 20.11
N ILE A 44 -7.09 3.48 19.34
CA ILE A 44 -7.34 2.03 19.31
C ILE A 44 -6.84 1.40 20.62
N PRO A 45 -7.70 0.69 21.39
CA PRO A 45 -7.30 0.08 22.65
C PRO A 45 -6.23 -1.00 22.45
N GLY A 46 -5.20 -0.98 23.31
CA GLY A 46 -4.15 -2.00 23.30
C GLY A 46 -4.68 -3.43 23.50
N SER A 47 -5.79 -3.61 24.24
CA SER A 47 -6.46 -4.90 24.38
C SER A 47 -7.00 -5.43 23.06
N LEU A 48 -7.66 -4.58 22.26
CA LEU A 48 -8.17 -4.96 20.94
C LEU A 48 -7.04 -5.30 19.97
N MET A 49 -5.93 -4.55 20.04
CA MET A 49 -4.71 -4.84 19.27
C MET A 49 -4.12 -6.21 19.63
N GLN A 50 -4.08 -6.55 20.92
CA GLN A 50 -3.59 -7.83 21.42
C GLN A 50 -4.50 -8.99 21.03
N GLU A 51 -5.81 -8.86 21.26
CA GLU A 51 -6.82 -9.85 20.87
C GLU A 51 -6.75 -10.13 19.36
N MET A 52 -6.61 -9.08 18.53
CA MET A 52 -6.48 -9.25 17.09
C MET A 52 -5.18 -10.00 16.70
N LYS A 53 -4.07 -9.77 17.40
CA LYS A 53 -2.83 -10.54 17.17
C LYS A 53 -3.02 -12.02 17.46
N GLU A 54 -3.67 -12.35 18.57
CA GLU A 54 -3.97 -13.73 18.96
C GLU A 54 -4.87 -14.41 17.90
N VAL A 55 -5.89 -13.70 17.43
CA VAL A 55 -6.75 -14.19 16.33
C VAL A 55 -5.95 -14.39 15.04
N ALA A 56 -5.06 -13.47 14.68
CA ALA A 56 -4.24 -13.59 13.49
C ALA A 56 -3.32 -14.82 13.55
N ILE A 57 -2.66 -15.04 14.69
CA ILE A 57 -1.80 -16.21 14.94
C ILE A 57 -2.63 -17.50 14.87
N TYR A 58 -3.79 -17.53 15.52
CA TYR A 58 -4.68 -18.70 15.50
C TYR A 58 -5.08 -19.07 14.07
N VAL A 59 -5.63 -18.11 13.32
CA VAL A 59 -6.14 -18.33 11.96
C VAL A 59 -5.02 -18.75 11.01
N LEU A 60 -3.84 -18.14 11.08
CA LEU A 60 -2.70 -18.49 10.23
C LEU A 60 -1.97 -19.76 10.68
N SER A 61 -2.28 -20.29 11.85
CA SER A 61 -1.75 -21.57 12.35
C SER A 61 -2.66 -22.77 12.05
N LEU A 62 -3.85 -22.53 11.49
CA LEU A 62 -4.72 -23.61 11.03
C LEU A 62 -4.03 -24.51 9.98
N PRO A 63 -4.41 -25.79 9.89
CA PRO A 63 -3.94 -26.71 8.86
C PRO A 63 -4.07 -26.15 7.45
N SER A 64 -3.13 -26.52 6.58
CA SER A 64 -3.06 -25.98 5.21
C SER A 64 -4.32 -26.34 4.40
N GLU A 65 -4.93 -27.47 4.72
CA GLU A 65 -6.11 -28.03 4.08
C GLU A 65 -7.33 -27.15 4.35
N ILE A 66 -7.47 -26.65 5.59
CA ILE A 66 -8.53 -25.72 5.98
C ILE A 66 -8.28 -24.36 5.31
N LYS A 67 -7.07 -23.82 5.40
CA LYS A 67 -6.75 -22.51 4.80
C LYS A 67 -6.90 -22.50 3.27
N LYS A 68 -6.66 -23.65 2.60
CA LYS A 68 -6.85 -23.81 1.15
C LYS A 68 -8.31 -23.99 0.74
N CYS A 69 -9.26 -24.19 1.67
CA CYS A 69 -10.68 -24.16 1.34
C CYS A 69 -11.05 -22.73 0.90
N LYS A 70 -11.17 -22.55 -0.41
CA LYS A 70 -11.39 -21.24 -1.03
C LYS A 70 -12.87 -20.89 -0.97
N VAL A 71 -13.16 -19.71 -0.46
CA VAL A 71 -14.37 -18.98 -0.87
C VAL A 71 -14.27 -18.74 -2.38
N ASP A 72 -15.39 -18.80 -3.09
CA ASP A 72 -15.43 -18.67 -4.54
C ASP A 72 -14.69 -17.39 -5.02
N PRO A 73 -13.54 -17.52 -5.71
CA PRO A 73 -12.73 -16.38 -6.12
C PRO A 73 -13.44 -15.48 -7.15
N SER A 74 -14.49 -15.98 -7.81
CA SER A 74 -15.35 -15.16 -8.67
C SER A 74 -16.30 -14.26 -7.87
N LYS A 75 -16.61 -14.63 -6.62
CA LYS A 75 -17.47 -13.87 -5.71
C LYS A 75 -16.67 -12.95 -4.78
N TYR A 76 -15.47 -13.36 -4.37
CA TYR A 76 -14.69 -12.66 -3.35
C TYR A 76 -13.22 -12.52 -3.71
N LYS A 77 -12.91 -11.67 -4.70
CA LYS A 77 -11.54 -11.48 -5.23
C LYS A 77 -10.46 -11.16 -4.20
N ARG A 78 -10.84 -10.69 -3.01
CA ARG A 78 -9.95 -10.07 -2.01
C ARG A 78 -10.09 -10.67 -0.59
N THR A 79 -10.94 -11.69 -0.43
CA THR A 79 -11.11 -12.40 0.85
C THR A 79 -10.65 -13.86 0.73
N GLY A 80 -9.79 -14.30 1.64
CA GLY A 80 -9.29 -15.67 1.72
C GLY A 80 -7.77 -15.78 1.79
N HIS A 81 -7.30 -17.03 1.93
CA HIS A 81 -5.88 -17.35 2.01
C HIS A 81 -5.17 -17.21 0.66
N MET A 82 -3.95 -16.68 0.69
CA MET A 82 -3.09 -16.49 -0.46
C MET A 82 -1.68 -17.00 -0.16
N LEU A 83 -1.14 -17.76 -1.12
CA LEU A 83 0.25 -18.21 -1.13
C LEU A 83 0.95 -17.64 -2.35
N TYR A 84 2.17 -17.15 -2.15
CA TYR A 84 3.00 -16.61 -3.22
C TYR A 84 4.06 -17.64 -3.61
N THR A 85 3.97 -18.17 -4.83
CA THR A 85 4.91 -19.19 -5.33
C THR A 85 6.37 -18.74 -5.28
N HIS A 86 6.62 -17.43 -5.43
CA HIS A 86 7.95 -16.82 -5.47
C HIS A 86 8.38 -16.28 -4.10
N GLN A 87 7.58 -16.46 -3.05
CA GLN A 87 7.88 -16.03 -1.68
C GLN A 87 7.44 -17.12 -0.70
N PRO A 88 8.17 -18.24 -0.63
CA PRO A 88 7.76 -19.42 0.12
C PRO A 88 7.71 -19.18 1.63
N LEU A 89 8.39 -18.15 2.14
CA LEU A 89 8.40 -17.77 3.55
C LEU A 89 7.17 -16.95 3.97
N PHE A 90 6.37 -16.45 3.02
CA PHE A 90 5.23 -15.58 3.31
C PHE A 90 3.89 -16.26 3.00
N GLU A 91 2.96 -16.17 3.94
CA GLU A 91 1.55 -16.46 3.72
C GLU A 91 0.69 -15.31 4.25
N THR A 92 -0.44 -15.08 3.59
CA THR A 92 -1.36 -14.01 3.96
C THR A 92 -2.80 -14.44 3.79
N MET A 93 -3.70 -13.73 4.46
CA MET A 93 -5.13 -13.89 4.33
C MET A 93 -5.75 -12.51 4.18
N GLY A 94 -6.39 -12.27 3.05
CA GLY A 94 -7.12 -11.03 2.78
C GLY A 94 -8.54 -11.09 3.34
N ILE A 95 -9.07 -9.93 3.72
CA ILE A 95 -10.45 -9.70 4.14
C ILE A 95 -10.87 -8.36 3.55
N ASP A 96 -11.99 -8.34 2.84
CA ASP A 96 -12.61 -7.11 2.34
C ASP A 96 -13.52 -6.52 3.42
N LEU A 97 -13.23 -5.31 3.89
CA LEU A 97 -14.03 -4.62 4.91
C LEU A 97 -15.26 -3.91 4.34
N GLY A 98 -15.46 -3.94 3.01
CA GLY A 98 -16.61 -3.36 2.35
C GLY A 98 -17.90 -4.18 2.45
N SER A 99 -17.82 -5.45 2.86
CA SER A 99 -18.99 -6.32 3.05
C SER A 99 -18.74 -7.35 4.15
N PRO A 100 -19.72 -7.64 5.03
CA PRO A 100 -19.58 -8.67 6.06
C PRO A 100 -19.74 -10.10 5.52
N GLN A 101 -20.39 -10.27 4.36
CA GLN A 101 -20.72 -11.60 3.82
C GLN A 101 -19.50 -12.49 3.50
N PRO A 102 -18.43 -11.99 2.85
CA PRO A 102 -17.23 -12.78 2.58
C PRO A 102 -16.61 -13.35 3.86
N LEU A 103 -16.57 -12.55 4.93
CA LEU A 103 -16.04 -12.97 6.23
C LEU A 103 -16.93 -14.04 6.87
N ASN A 104 -18.25 -13.87 6.81
CA ASN A 104 -19.21 -14.86 7.32
C ASN A 104 -19.09 -16.21 6.61
N ASP A 105 -19.00 -16.19 5.29
CA ASP A 105 -18.86 -17.40 4.47
C ASP A 105 -17.56 -18.14 4.78
N LEU A 106 -16.47 -17.39 4.98
CA LEU A 106 -15.16 -17.92 5.32
C LEU A 106 -15.14 -18.55 6.71
N PHE A 107 -15.69 -17.84 7.70
CA PHE A 107 -15.78 -18.34 9.08
C PHE A 107 -16.64 -19.59 9.20
N SER A 108 -17.74 -19.65 8.43
CA SER A 108 -18.60 -20.83 8.37
C SER A 108 -17.90 -22.02 7.69
N GLN A 109 -17.15 -21.78 6.61
CA GLN A 109 -16.40 -22.82 5.92
C GLN A 109 -15.23 -23.38 6.71
N TRP A 110 -14.57 -22.53 7.52
CA TRP A 110 -13.39 -22.90 8.30
C TRP A 110 -13.71 -23.30 9.75
N ASP A 111 -14.99 -23.31 10.12
CA ASP A 111 -15.49 -23.63 11.47
C ASP A 111 -14.78 -22.82 12.58
N LEU A 112 -14.68 -21.50 12.36
CA LEU A 112 -13.96 -20.60 13.25
C LEU A 112 -14.82 -20.12 14.42
N PRO A 113 -14.23 -19.89 15.61
CA PRO A 113 -14.96 -19.34 16.75
C PRO A 113 -15.64 -18.00 16.42
N PRO A 114 -16.95 -17.83 16.73
CA PRO A 114 -17.65 -16.57 16.47
C PRO A 114 -17.00 -15.33 17.13
N GLN A 115 -16.33 -15.51 18.27
CA GLN A 115 -15.60 -14.45 18.95
C GLN A 115 -14.45 -13.88 18.10
N HIS A 116 -13.73 -14.73 17.35
CA HIS A 116 -12.64 -14.28 16.47
C HIS A 116 -13.20 -13.38 15.36
N ARG A 117 -14.42 -13.64 14.89
CA ARG A 117 -15.10 -12.81 13.89
C ARG A 117 -15.37 -11.42 14.44
N HIS A 118 -15.96 -11.34 15.64
CA HIS A 118 -16.23 -10.06 16.28
C HIS A 118 -14.95 -9.25 16.52
N THR A 119 -13.85 -9.92 16.85
CA THR A 119 -12.53 -9.28 17.00
C THR A 119 -12.04 -8.69 15.68
N ILE A 120 -12.11 -9.46 14.58
CA ILE A 120 -11.76 -8.98 13.23
C ILE A 120 -12.63 -7.79 12.81
N GLU A 121 -13.95 -7.87 13.03
CA GLU A 121 -14.89 -6.80 12.67
C GLU A 121 -14.61 -5.52 13.47
N ALA A 122 -14.43 -5.65 14.79
CA ALA A 122 -14.14 -4.51 15.68
C ALA A 122 -12.80 -3.86 15.34
N TYR A 123 -11.74 -4.67 15.19
CA TYR A 123 -10.42 -4.18 14.85
C TYR A 123 -10.38 -3.59 13.43
N GLY A 124 -10.97 -4.26 12.44
CA GLY A 124 -11.04 -3.79 11.06
C GLY A 124 -11.80 -2.47 10.91
N LYS A 125 -12.89 -2.28 11.67
CA LYS A 125 -13.59 -0.99 11.75
C LYS A 125 -12.70 0.09 12.33
N ALA A 126 -12.04 -0.18 13.46
CA ALA A 126 -11.18 0.78 14.14
C ALA A 126 -9.98 1.21 13.27
N THR A 127 -9.33 0.27 12.59
CA THR A 127 -8.19 0.60 11.71
C THR A 127 -8.62 1.26 10.40
N ARG A 128 -9.81 0.95 9.87
CA ARG A 128 -10.40 1.70 8.75
C ARG A 128 -10.63 3.16 9.14
N GLU A 129 -11.28 3.40 10.28
CA GLU A 129 -11.54 4.75 10.78
C GLU A 129 -10.23 5.52 11.01
N LEU A 130 -9.21 4.86 11.56
CA LEU A 130 -7.88 5.41 11.70
C LEU A 130 -7.22 5.76 10.36
N ALA A 131 -7.29 4.86 9.37
CA ALA A 131 -6.72 5.09 8.04
C ALA A 131 -7.39 6.27 7.33
N VAL A 132 -8.72 6.36 7.41
CA VAL A 132 -9.49 7.49 6.87
C VAL A 132 -9.17 8.79 7.59
N ASN A 133 -9.07 8.76 8.93
CA ASN A 133 -8.67 9.93 9.71
C ASN A 133 -7.28 10.43 9.33
N LEU A 134 -6.31 9.54 9.16
CA LEU A 134 -4.96 9.89 8.70
C LEU A 134 -4.97 10.45 7.28
N ALA A 135 -5.76 9.88 6.36
CA ALA A 135 -5.87 10.39 5.00
C ALA A 135 -6.42 11.83 4.97
N LYS A 136 -7.44 12.13 5.80
CA LYS A 136 -7.94 13.49 6.00
C LYS A 136 -6.85 14.41 6.55
N LYS A 137 -6.08 13.97 7.56
CA LYS A 137 -4.96 14.75 8.12
C LYS A 137 -3.85 15.02 7.12
N ILE A 138 -3.57 14.06 6.25
CA ILE A 138 -2.61 14.22 5.15
C ILE A 138 -3.12 15.29 4.18
N GLN A 139 -4.40 15.26 3.81
CA GLN A 139 -5.01 16.30 2.99
C GLN A 139 -4.97 17.70 3.66
N GLU A 140 -5.37 17.77 4.92
CA GLU A 140 -5.31 18.99 5.74
C GLU A 140 -3.89 19.53 5.87
N SER A 141 -2.90 18.63 5.98
CA SER A 141 -1.50 19.03 6.06
C SER A 141 -1.03 19.76 4.82
N VAL A 142 -1.70 19.57 3.67
CA VAL A 142 -1.37 20.15 2.36
C VAL A 142 -2.17 21.43 2.09
N LEU A 143 -3.50 21.36 2.23
CA LEU A 143 -4.43 22.45 1.92
C LEU A 143 -4.47 23.53 3.00
N GLY A 144 -4.08 23.19 4.23
CA GLY A 144 -4.33 24.01 5.41
C GLY A 144 -5.78 23.94 5.86
N LEU A 145 -6.05 24.52 7.03
CA LEU A 145 -7.39 24.59 7.61
C LEU A 145 -7.91 26.03 7.59
N PRO A 146 -9.22 26.26 7.35
CA PRO A 146 -10.23 25.28 6.96
C PRO A 146 -10.14 24.89 5.48
N ILE A 147 -10.50 23.65 5.14
CA ILE A 147 -10.59 23.17 3.75
C ILE A 147 -11.95 23.56 3.17
N ALA A 148 -11.99 24.02 1.91
CA ALA A 148 -13.24 24.29 1.23
C ALA A 148 -14.02 22.99 0.95
N PRO A 149 -15.36 22.94 1.14
CA PRO A 149 -16.14 21.70 0.99
C PRO A 149 -15.93 20.95 -0.33
N GLU A 150 -15.69 21.67 -1.43
CA GLU A 150 -15.42 21.13 -2.76
C GLU A 150 -14.04 20.49 -2.93
N GLU A 151 -13.10 20.76 -2.02
CA GLU A 151 -11.75 20.19 -2.01
C GLU A 151 -11.68 18.94 -1.14
N VAL A 152 -12.60 18.77 -0.18
CA VAL A 152 -12.61 17.62 0.74
C VAL A 152 -12.80 16.32 -0.03
N LEU A 153 -11.84 15.40 0.11
CA LEU A 153 -11.97 14.08 -0.46
C LEU A 153 -12.83 13.18 0.43
N ASP A 154 -13.77 12.47 -0.19
CA ASP A 154 -14.59 11.47 0.49
C ASP A 154 -13.83 10.16 0.69
N PHE A 155 -12.86 10.16 1.60
CA PHE A 155 -12.10 8.97 1.98
C PHE A 155 -12.97 7.86 2.59
N GLU A 156 -14.19 8.16 3.05
CA GLU A 156 -15.11 7.14 3.58
C GLU A 156 -15.61 6.20 2.47
N ASN A 157 -15.75 6.70 1.25
CA ASN A 157 -16.14 5.91 0.08
C ASN A 157 -14.94 5.25 -0.63
N TRP A 158 -13.74 5.30 -0.04
CA TRP A 158 -12.58 4.61 -0.59
C TRP A 158 -12.59 3.15 -0.16
N ARG A 159 -12.08 2.29 -1.04
CA ARG A 159 -11.94 0.86 -0.74
C ARG A 159 -10.90 0.68 0.35
N CYS A 160 -11.24 -0.14 1.33
CA CYS A 160 -10.33 -0.53 2.40
C CYS A 160 -10.19 -2.05 2.42
N GLU A 161 -8.96 -2.53 2.45
CA GLU A 161 -8.65 -3.96 2.55
C GLU A 161 -7.89 -4.26 3.83
N PHE A 162 -8.03 -5.48 4.29
CA PHE A 162 -7.44 -5.95 5.53
C PHE A 162 -6.68 -7.24 5.26
N LYS A 163 -5.47 -7.41 5.80
CA LYS A 163 -4.71 -8.66 5.67
C LYS A 163 -4.04 -9.08 6.96
N LEU A 164 -4.06 -10.40 7.18
CA LEU A 164 -3.28 -11.10 8.20
C LEU A 164 -2.05 -11.70 7.53
N ASN A 165 -0.87 -11.47 8.09
CA ASN A 165 0.40 -11.83 7.46
C ASN A 165 1.23 -12.71 8.41
N LYS A 166 1.77 -13.81 7.89
CA LYS A 166 2.71 -14.67 8.61
C LYS A 166 3.96 -14.91 7.78
N PHE A 167 5.09 -14.70 8.43
CA PHE A 167 6.42 -14.98 7.90
C PHE A 167 6.97 -16.21 8.62
N LYS A 168 7.15 -17.29 7.88
CA LYS A 168 7.60 -18.60 8.35
C LYS A 168 9.12 -18.62 8.51
N PHE A 169 9.63 -17.70 9.32
CA PHE A 169 11.05 -17.62 9.65
C PHE A 169 11.52 -18.85 10.41
N SER A 170 12.71 -19.31 10.08
CA SER A 170 13.38 -20.48 10.62
C SER A 170 14.90 -20.26 10.59
N PRO A 171 15.70 -21.08 11.27
CA PRO A 171 17.17 -20.99 11.22
C PRO A 171 17.72 -20.96 9.80
N GLU A 172 17.16 -21.79 8.91
CA GLU A 172 17.59 -21.90 7.51
C GLU A 172 17.20 -20.69 6.67
N ALA A 173 16.21 -19.92 7.10
CA ALA A 173 15.74 -18.72 6.42
C ALA A 173 16.50 -17.46 6.85
N ILE A 174 17.41 -17.50 7.84
CA ILE A 174 18.12 -16.30 8.27
C ILE A 174 18.89 -15.69 7.11
N GLY A 175 18.67 -14.40 6.86
CA GLY A 175 19.23 -13.67 5.74
C GLY A 175 18.34 -13.62 4.50
N ASP A 176 17.35 -14.52 4.40
CA ASP A 176 16.36 -14.53 3.32
C ASP A 176 15.23 -13.52 3.55
N TYR A 177 14.44 -13.31 2.50
CA TYR A 177 13.32 -12.39 2.49
C TYR A 177 12.00 -13.13 2.70
N GLY A 178 11.29 -12.77 3.76
CA GLY A 178 9.89 -13.09 3.91
C GLY A 178 9.07 -12.49 2.76
N LEU A 179 9.28 -11.20 2.51
CA LEU A 179 8.63 -10.44 1.44
C LEU A 179 9.68 -9.51 0.83
N HIS A 180 9.95 -9.68 -0.47
CA HIS A 180 10.91 -8.84 -1.19
C HIS A 180 10.43 -7.38 -1.29
N TRP A 181 11.35 -6.48 -1.61
CA TRP A 181 11.05 -5.06 -1.70
C TRP A 181 9.94 -4.76 -2.70
N HIS A 182 8.99 -3.94 -2.27
CA HIS A 182 7.85 -3.49 -3.07
C HIS A 182 7.32 -2.16 -2.52
N THR A 183 6.42 -1.53 -3.27
CA THR A 183 5.59 -0.41 -2.80
C THR A 183 4.15 -0.89 -2.63
N ASP A 184 3.40 -0.27 -1.71
CA ASP A 184 1.98 -0.55 -1.57
C ASP A 184 1.18 0.15 -2.66
N GLY A 185 0.16 -0.50 -3.21
CA GLY A 185 -0.61 0.06 -4.32
C GLY A 185 -1.65 1.09 -3.93
N GLY A 186 -2.01 1.16 -2.66
CA GLY A 186 -3.07 2.04 -2.14
C GLY A 186 -2.63 3.47 -1.89
N PHE A 187 -3.47 4.22 -1.18
CA PHE A 187 -3.18 5.57 -0.71
C PHE A 187 -2.22 5.53 0.47
N LEU A 188 -2.57 4.76 1.49
CA LEU A 188 -1.73 4.52 2.66
C LEU A 188 -2.01 3.14 3.26
N THR A 189 -1.04 2.66 4.04
CA THR A 189 -1.12 1.42 4.81
C THR A 189 -0.98 1.72 6.30
N VAL A 190 -1.81 1.09 7.12
CA VAL A 190 -1.71 1.03 8.59
C VAL A 190 -1.27 -0.37 8.96
N LEU A 191 -0.03 -0.51 9.44
CA LEU A 191 0.58 -1.78 9.83
C LEU A 191 0.66 -1.88 11.35
N GLN A 192 -0.03 -2.87 11.92
CA GLN A 192 0.29 -3.41 13.24
C GLN A 192 1.42 -4.40 13.07
N ASP A 193 2.59 -3.99 13.56
CA ASP A 193 3.81 -4.77 13.50
C ASP A 193 3.84 -5.85 14.60
N ASP A 194 4.79 -6.77 14.48
CA ASP A 194 5.13 -7.69 15.57
C ASP A 194 5.62 -6.90 16.80
N ASP A 195 5.42 -7.44 18.01
CA ASP A 195 5.84 -6.76 19.24
C ASP A 195 7.34 -6.89 19.51
N GLU A 196 7.93 -8.01 19.11
CA GLU A 196 9.30 -8.36 19.45
C GLU A 196 10.13 -8.76 18.23
N ILE A 197 9.49 -9.38 17.24
CA ILE A 197 10.20 -9.98 16.10
C ILE A 197 10.39 -8.93 15.00
N ALA A 198 11.59 -8.38 14.94
CA ALA A 198 12.01 -7.47 13.87
C ALA A 198 12.02 -8.15 12.50
N GLY A 199 12.02 -7.34 11.44
CA GLY A 199 12.19 -7.84 10.07
C GLY A 199 11.75 -6.85 9.00
N LEU A 200 10.86 -5.91 9.33
CA LEU A 200 10.50 -4.83 8.43
C LEU A 200 11.70 -3.89 8.21
N GLU A 201 11.97 -3.58 6.94
CA GLU A 201 12.94 -2.58 6.53
C GLU A 201 12.28 -1.63 5.51
N ALA A 202 12.50 -0.33 5.67
CA ALA A 202 11.99 0.70 4.78
C ALA A 202 13.14 1.38 4.04
N TRP A 203 12.95 1.72 2.76
CA TRP A 203 13.94 2.43 1.99
C TRP A 203 14.03 3.88 2.43
N HIS A 204 15.22 4.35 2.77
CA HIS A 204 15.46 5.75 3.11
C HIS A 204 16.17 6.43 1.93
N SER A 205 15.40 7.12 1.08
CA SER A 205 15.90 7.78 -0.14
C SER A 205 17.13 8.68 0.12
N PRO A 206 17.17 9.52 1.17
CA PRO A 206 18.35 10.35 1.47
C PRO A 206 19.63 9.58 1.77
N SER A 207 19.55 8.37 2.32
CA SER A 207 20.71 7.53 2.63
C SER A 207 20.94 6.40 1.63
N ASN A 208 20.04 6.25 0.65
CA ASN A 208 20.12 5.25 -0.42
C ASN A 208 20.30 3.81 0.11
N CYS A 209 19.59 3.47 1.20
CA CYS A 209 19.65 2.16 1.83
C CYS A 209 18.34 1.79 2.52
N PHE A 210 18.13 0.49 2.73
CA PHE A 210 17.10 -0.01 3.64
C PHE A 210 17.50 0.25 5.09
N VAL A 211 16.58 0.83 5.86
CA VAL A 211 16.72 1.07 7.31
C VAL A 211 15.80 0.10 8.06
N PRO A 212 16.30 -0.58 9.10
CA PRO A 212 15.47 -1.44 9.94
C PRO A 212 14.40 -0.63 10.67
N VAL A 213 13.18 -1.15 10.69
CA VAL A 213 12.10 -0.61 11.50
C VAL A 213 12.03 -1.43 12.78
N THR A 214 12.42 -0.82 13.91
CA THR A 214 12.37 -1.48 15.21
C THR A 214 10.91 -1.75 15.61
N PRO A 215 10.58 -2.97 16.09
CA PRO A 215 9.30 -3.25 16.72
C PRO A 215 8.98 -2.25 17.83
N ALA A 216 7.74 -1.77 17.85
CA ALA A 216 7.27 -0.77 18.81
C ALA A 216 5.83 -1.12 19.22
N PRO A 217 5.65 -1.95 20.26
CA PRO A 217 4.34 -2.38 20.74
C PRO A 217 3.41 -1.19 21.03
N GLY A 218 2.13 -1.33 20.70
CA GLY A 218 1.13 -0.28 20.91
C GLY A 218 1.25 0.92 19.97
N THR A 219 1.99 0.79 18.87
CA THR A 219 2.08 1.79 17.80
C THR A 219 1.73 1.17 16.45
N PHE A 220 1.42 2.01 15.46
CA PHE A 220 1.31 1.57 14.06
C PHE A 220 2.50 2.07 13.24
N PHE A 221 2.95 1.28 12.28
CA PHE A 221 3.78 1.78 11.19
C PHE A 221 2.85 2.21 10.05
N ILE A 222 3.05 3.41 9.54
CA ILE A 222 2.28 3.98 8.45
C ILE A 222 3.21 4.16 7.26
N ASN A 223 2.76 3.82 6.06
CA ASN A 223 3.46 4.19 4.83
C ASN A 223 2.49 4.65 3.75
N ILE A 224 2.98 5.57 2.92
CA ILE A 224 2.29 6.07 1.73
C ILE A 224 2.47 5.05 0.60
N GLY A 225 1.40 4.82 -0.15
CA GLY A 225 1.41 3.95 -1.32
C GLY A 225 1.37 4.71 -2.64
N ASP A 226 1.33 3.96 -3.73
CA ASP A 226 1.33 4.47 -5.10
C ASP A 226 0.19 5.47 -5.38
N VAL A 227 -1.02 5.23 -4.87
CA VAL A 227 -2.14 6.17 -5.06
C VAL A 227 -1.91 7.47 -4.29
N GLY A 228 -1.27 7.43 -3.11
CA GLY A 228 -0.89 8.63 -2.36
C GLY A 228 0.21 9.41 -3.05
N HIS A 229 1.17 8.72 -3.66
CA HIS A 229 2.20 9.32 -4.51
C HIS A 229 1.58 9.99 -5.75
N VAL A 230 0.67 9.32 -6.46
CA VAL A 230 -0.01 9.93 -7.62
C VAL A 230 -0.88 11.12 -7.21
N TRP A 231 -1.68 10.98 -6.16
CA TRP A 231 -2.52 12.08 -5.67
C TRP A 231 -1.69 13.32 -5.32
N SER A 232 -0.51 13.15 -4.71
CA SER A 232 0.41 14.23 -4.39
C SER A 232 1.24 14.75 -5.57
N ASN A 233 0.90 14.38 -6.80
CA ASN A 233 1.68 14.69 -8.01
C ASN A 233 3.17 14.28 -7.90
N GLY A 234 3.45 13.18 -7.20
CA GLY A 234 4.78 12.65 -6.97
C GLY A 234 5.57 13.30 -5.82
N ARG A 235 4.95 14.19 -5.04
CA ARG A 235 5.61 14.85 -3.90
C ARG A 235 5.78 13.95 -2.69
N PHE A 236 4.84 13.06 -2.42
CA PHE A 236 4.97 12.10 -1.33
C PHE A 236 5.67 10.85 -1.78
N GLU A 237 6.60 10.34 -0.98
CA GLU A 237 7.36 9.14 -1.29
C GLU A 237 6.49 7.89 -1.09
N ASN A 238 6.28 7.10 -2.14
CA ASN A 238 5.77 5.72 -1.98
C ASN A 238 6.94 4.81 -1.60
N VAL A 239 7.17 4.65 -0.30
CA VAL A 239 8.38 4.00 0.20
C VAL A 239 8.44 2.51 -0.17
N LYS A 240 9.58 2.11 -0.75
CA LYS A 240 9.92 0.69 -0.92
C LYS A 240 10.16 0.08 0.45
N HIS A 241 9.57 -1.08 0.71
CA HIS A 241 9.77 -1.77 1.97
C HIS A 241 9.83 -3.28 1.75
N GLN A 242 10.52 -3.97 2.64
CA GLN A 242 10.74 -5.41 2.59
C GLN A 242 10.66 -6.02 3.99
N VAL A 243 10.53 -7.34 4.05
CA VAL A 243 10.55 -8.09 5.31
C VAL A 243 11.63 -9.15 5.23
N LYS A 244 12.66 -9.00 6.04
CA LYS A 244 13.84 -9.88 6.09
C LYS A 244 13.80 -10.76 7.34
N CYS A 245 14.18 -12.02 7.18
CA CYS A 245 14.36 -12.94 8.29
C CYS A 245 15.71 -12.65 8.98
N ASN A 246 15.64 -12.07 10.18
CA ASN A 246 16.83 -11.77 10.98
C ASN A 246 16.94 -12.67 12.22
N VAL A 247 15.88 -13.39 12.57
CA VAL A 247 15.79 -14.23 13.78
C VAL A 247 14.98 -15.50 13.50
N GLU A 248 15.22 -16.53 14.30
CA GLU A 248 14.68 -17.88 14.13
C GLU A 248 13.26 -18.05 14.71
N MET A 249 12.41 -17.04 14.59
CA MET A 249 11.06 -17.02 15.17
C MET A 249 10.03 -16.54 14.15
N PRO A 250 8.89 -17.23 13.99
CA PRO A 250 7.84 -16.78 13.09
C PRO A 250 7.37 -15.36 13.44
N ARG A 251 7.22 -14.52 12.42
CA ARG A 251 6.77 -13.14 12.57
C ARG A 251 5.35 -13.00 12.07
N HIS A 252 4.52 -12.24 12.78
CA HIS A 252 3.16 -11.93 12.36
C HIS A 252 2.95 -10.43 12.23
N SER A 253 2.04 -10.04 11.34
CA SER A 253 1.61 -8.65 11.25
C SER A 253 0.21 -8.55 10.70
N ILE A 254 -0.43 -7.40 10.94
CA ILE A 254 -1.79 -7.11 10.46
C ILE A 254 -1.75 -5.78 9.71
N THR A 255 -2.19 -5.78 8.46
CA THR A 255 -2.13 -4.61 7.58
C THR A 255 -3.52 -4.20 7.14
N THR A 256 -3.85 -2.92 7.33
CA THR A 256 -5.04 -2.28 6.77
C THR A 256 -4.60 -1.33 5.66
N PHE A 257 -5.16 -1.51 4.46
CA PHE A 257 -4.84 -0.69 3.29
C PHE A 257 -6.03 0.20 2.98
N LEU A 258 -5.84 1.52 3.01
CA LEU A 258 -6.75 2.45 2.35
C LEU A 258 -6.30 2.56 0.90
N LEU A 259 -7.12 2.08 -0.03
CA LEU A 259 -6.72 1.92 -1.42
C LEU A 259 -7.01 3.16 -2.25
N ALA A 260 -8.19 3.20 -2.86
CA ALA A 260 -8.57 4.20 -3.86
C ALA A 260 -10.09 4.41 -3.83
N PRO A 261 -10.61 5.49 -4.45
CA PRO A 261 -12.04 5.67 -4.65
C PRO A 261 -12.69 4.48 -5.37
N MET A 262 -13.91 4.12 -4.99
CA MET A 262 -14.62 2.98 -5.60
C MET A 262 -15.38 3.32 -6.89
N ASP A 263 -15.75 4.59 -7.05
CA ASP A 263 -16.73 5.08 -8.03
C ASP A 263 -16.13 6.03 -9.08
N ARG A 264 -14.88 6.45 -8.90
CA ARG A 264 -14.18 7.39 -9.78
C ARG A 264 -12.73 6.98 -10.02
N ASN A 265 -12.10 7.66 -10.98
CA ASN A 265 -10.68 7.50 -11.23
C ASN A 265 -9.85 8.09 -10.07
N VAL A 266 -8.65 7.56 -9.90
CA VAL A 266 -7.58 8.22 -9.15
C VAL A 266 -7.03 9.31 -10.05
N GLU A 267 -6.84 10.49 -9.48
CA GLU A 267 -6.37 11.69 -10.17
C GLU A 267 -5.36 12.42 -9.28
N VAL A 268 -4.50 13.23 -9.91
CA VAL A 268 -3.64 14.18 -9.21
C VAL A 268 -4.50 15.22 -8.48
N GLY A 269 -4.18 15.51 -7.22
CA GLY A 269 -4.82 16.57 -6.45
C GLY A 269 -4.59 17.93 -7.11
N LYS A 270 -5.66 18.72 -7.26
CA LYS A 270 -5.62 20.02 -7.94
C LYS A 270 -4.69 21.00 -7.22
N GLU A 271 -4.55 20.84 -5.91
CA GLU A 271 -3.65 21.60 -5.04
C GLU A 271 -2.16 21.38 -5.31
N PHE A 272 -1.82 20.34 -6.08
CA PHE A 272 -0.45 20.04 -6.48
C PHE A 272 -0.14 20.37 -7.94
N VAL A 273 -1.08 21.05 -8.63
CA VAL A 273 -0.98 21.39 -10.04
C VAL A 273 -1.05 22.89 -10.24
N ASP A 274 -0.02 23.44 -10.86
CA ASP A 274 0.07 24.84 -11.28
C ASP A 274 0.86 24.95 -12.60
N SER A 275 1.14 26.16 -13.07
CA SER A 275 1.89 26.38 -14.32
C SER A 275 3.31 25.83 -14.28
N ASP A 276 3.92 25.77 -13.10
CA ASP A 276 5.29 25.31 -12.89
C ASP A 276 5.34 23.81 -12.56
N HIS A 277 4.21 23.24 -12.09
CA HIS A 277 4.04 21.85 -11.73
C HIS A 277 2.85 21.22 -12.47
N PRO A 278 2.97 20.89 -13.77
CA PRO A 278 1.90 20.20 -14.50
C PRO A 278 1.63 18.79 -13.93
N PRO A 279 0.47 18.18 -14.21
CA PRO A 279 0.14 16.84 -13.72
C PRO A 279 1.08 15.79 -14.33
N LEU A 280 1.89 15.15 -13.48
CA LEU A 280 2.83 14.09 -13.88
C LEU A 280 2.13 12.79 -14.25
N PHE A 281 0.91 12.58 -13.75
CA PHE A 281 0.14 11.35 -13.94
C PHE A 281 -1.22 11.63 -14.56
N GLY A 282 -1.64 10.75 -15.47
CA GLY A 282 -3.00 10.74 -16.01
C GLY A 282 -4.01 10.06 -15.09
N PRO A 283 -5.31 10.35 -15.24
CA PRO A 283 -6.36 9.73 -14.45
C PRO A 283 -6.47 8.23 -14.76
N PHE A 284 -6.68 7.39 -13.75
CA PHE A 284 -6.74 5.94 -13.93
C PHE A 284 -7.73 5.22 -13.00
N LYS A 285 -8.21 4.04 -13.43
CA LYS A 285 -8.98 3.13 -12.56
C LYS A 285 -8.03 2.27 -11.74
N PHE A 286 -8.23 2.24 -10.42
CA PHE A 286 -7.38 1.48 -9.50
C PHE A 286 -7.28 -0.01 -9.87
N GLU A 287 -8.41 -0.66 -10.23
CA GLU A 287 -8.39 -2.08 -10.60
C GLU A 287 -7.55 -2.34 -11.85
N SER A 288 -7.59 -1.46 -12.84
CA SER A 288 -6.74 -1.56 -14.04
C SER A 288 -5.25 -1.42 -13.68
N TYR A 289 -4.91 -0.50 -12.77
CA TYR A 289 -3.54 -0.36 -12.27
C TYR A 289 -3.09 -1.61 -11.49
N ALA A 290 -3.93 -2.11 -10.59
CA ALA A 290 -3.65 -3.31 -9.81
C ALA A 290 -3.49 -4.55 -10.70
N ASP A 291 -4.29 -4.69 -11.76
CA ASP A 291 -4.17 -5.75 -12.76
C ASP A 291 -2.84 -5.63 -13.53
N THR A 292 -2.48 -4.43 -13.99
CA THR A 292 -1.18 -4.17 -14.65
C THR A 292 0.00 -4.54 -13.75
N ARG A 293 -0.01 -4.12 -12.47
CA ARG A 293 1.04 -4.49 -11.50
C ARG A 293 1.20 -6.00 -11.37
N ARG A 294 0.10 -6.73 -11.24
CA ARG A 294 0.12 -8.20 -11.13
C ARG A 294 0.59 -8.87 -12.43
N ALA A 295 0.12 -8.40 -13.58
CA ALA A 295 0.45 -8.99 -14.88
C ALA A 295 1.91 -8.76 -15.28
N THR A 296 2.48 -7.61 -14.94
CA THR A 296 3.86 -7.23 -15.29
C THR A 296 4.89 -7.59 -14.21
N ASN A 297 4.42 -7.94 -13.00
CA ASN A 297 5.25 -8.14 -11.81
C ASN A 297 6.11 -6.90 -11.43
N LEU A 298 5.68 -5.70 -11.85
CA LEU A 298 6.28 -4.43 -11.46
C LEU A 298 5.68 -3.97 -10.13
N ILE A 299 6.37 -4.34 -9.04
CA ILE A 299 5.83 -4.24 -7.69
C ILE A 299 6.48 -3.15 -6.84
N ALA A 300 7.52 -2.47 -7.29
CA ALA A 300 8.25 -1.48 -6.51
C ALA A 300 8.13 -0.05 -7.09
N GLY A 301 6.91 0.29 -7.53
CA GLY A 301 6.53 1.61 -8.06
C GLY A 301 6.71 1.78 -9.57
N GLU A 302 7.39 0.86 -10.26
CA GLU A 302 7.71 1.01 -11.69
C GLU A 302 6.46 1.02 -12.58
N ALA A 303 5.37 0.39 -12.15
CA ALA A 303 4.11 0.40 -12.88
C ALA A 303 3.49 1.80 -13.01
N LEU A 304 3.89 2.76 -12.17
CA LEU A 304 3.46 4.15 -12.26
C LEU A 304 3.94 4.83 -13.55
N ASP A 305 5.02 4.34 -14.17
CA ASP A 305 5.53 4.90 -15.43
C ASP A 305 4.51 4.75 -16.58
N PHE A 306 3.65 3.73 -16.54
CA PHE A 306 2.53 3.59 -17.50
C PHE A 306 1.44 4.65 -17.34
N LEU A 307 1.41 5.34 -16.19
CA LEU A 307 0.45 6.39 -15.90
C LEU A 307 1.01 7.78 -16.18
N ARG A 308 2.30 7.91 -16.53
CA ARG A 308 2.90 9.23 -16.76
C ARG A 308 2.23 9.96 -17.91
N SER A 309 1.80 11.19 -17.63
CA SER A 309 1.39 12.14 -18.66
C SER A 309 2.59 12.43 -19.53
N HIS A 310 2.52 12.11 -20.82
CA HIS A 310 3.52 12.59 -21.76
C HIS A 310 3.24 14.07 -22.00
N PRO A 311 4.25 14.98 -21.92
CA PRO A 311 4.03 16.34 -22.36
C PRO A 311 3.54 16.28 -23.81
N ALA A 312 2.47 17.03 -24.12
CA ALA A 312 2.02 17.16 -25.49
C ALA A 312 3.22 17.63 -26.31
N GLU A 313 3.75 16.76 -27.18
CA GLU A 313 4.66 17.20 -28.22
C GLU A 313 3.91 18.29 -28.98
N ASN A 314 4.42 19.53 -28.93
CA ASN A 314 3.95 20.61 -29.77
C ASN A 314 4.13 20.18 -31.22
N THR A 315 3.11 19.57 -31.81
CA THR A 315 3.04 19.36 -33.26
C THR A 315 2.73 20.71 -33.89
N SER A 316 3.77 21.54 -34.01
CA SER A 316 3.81 22.64 -34.96
C SER A 316 4.84 22.30 -36.05
N GLU A 317 4.61 21.22 -36.79
CA GLU A 317 5.21 21.10 -38.12
C GLU A 317 4.12 20.89 -39.17
N ASP A 318 4.17 21.84 -40.10
CA ASP A 318 3.25 22.16 -41.18
C ASP A 318 3.14 20.98 -42.18
N PRO A 319 1.95 20.43 -42.48
CA PRO A 319 1.83 19.25 -43.33
C PRO A 319 1.86 19.64 -44.81
N LYS A 320 2.98 20.20 -45.29
CA LYS A 320 3.24 20.38 -46.74
C LYS A 320 4.72 20.28 -47.07
N ARG A 321 5.20 19.04 -47.18
CA ARG A 321 6.07 18.59 -48.29
C ARG A 321 6.48 17.15 -48.04
N PHE A 322 5.97 16.24 -48.87
CA PHE A 322 6.79 15.24 -49.55
C PHE A 322 5.89 14.55 -50.58
N ARG A 323 6.01 14.96 -51.85
CA ARG A 323 5.59 14.13 -52.98
C ARG A 323 6.74 13.16 -53.26
N PRO A 324 6.53 11.84 -53.30
CA PRO A 324 7.50 10.94 -53.90
C PRO A 324 7.34 11.03 -55.42
N THR A 325 8.45 11.31 -56.10
CA THR A 325 8.60 11.14 -57.54
C THR A 325 8.54 9.66 -57.89
N GLU A 326 7.79 9.35 -58.94
CA GLU A 326 7.74 8.06 -59.62
C GLU A 326 9.17 7.58 -59.94
N ASN A 327 9.45 6.30 -59.70
CA ASN A 327 10.43 5.61 -60.52
C ASN A 327 10.04 4.14 -60.71
N THR A 328 9.98 3.79 -61.98
CA THR A 328 9.67 2.51 -62.58
C THR A 328 10.77 1.48 -62.33
N SER A 329 10.40 0.25 -61.97
CA SER A 329 11.06 -0.94 -62.53
C SER A 329 10.16 -2.15 -62.35
N GLU A 330 9.82 -2.74 -63.50
CA GLU A 330 9.18 -4.03 -63.68
C GLU A 330 10.03 -5.15 -63.05
N ASP A 331 9.39 -6.16 -62.48
CA ASP A 331 9.86 -7.53 -62.66
C ASP A 331 8.72 -8.55 -62.54
N PRO A 332 8.77 -9.68 -63.27
CA PRO A 332 7.60 -10.48 -63.60
C PRO A 332 7.35 -11.64 -62.65
N LYS A 333 6.08 -12.06 -62.65
CA LYS A 333 5.52 -13.29 -62.09
C LYS A 333 6.31 -14.54 -62.52
N VAL A 334 6.32 -15.59 -61.68
CA VAL A 334 5.58 -16.87 -61.87
C VAL A 334 6.11 -17.99 -60.93
N GLN A 335 5.17 -18.55 -60.14
CA GLN A 335 4.87 -19.98 -59.78
C GLN A 335 6.03 -20.94 -59.44
N VAL A 336 5.96 -21.82 -58.43
CA VAL A 336 4.86 -22.69 -57.92
C VAL A 336 4.93 -22.80 -56.41
#